data_AF-A0A1Y6L3Y2-F1
#
_entry.id   AF-A0A1Y6L3Y2-F1
#
_cell.length_a   1.000
_cell.length_b   1.000
_cell.length_c   1.000
_cell.angle_alpha   90.00
_cell.angle_beta   90.00
_cell.angle_gamma   90.00
#
_symmetry.space_group_name_H-M   'P 1'
#
loop_
_entity.id
_entity.type
_entity.pdbx_description
1 polymer ?
#
loop_
_entity_poly.entity_id
_entity_poly.type
_entity_poly.pdbx_seq_one_letter_code
_entity_poly.pdbx_strand_id
1 'polypeptide(L)'
;MSLPSDYTNEISALNRDILKHNPKDILQFCANFFHRRLESQRAEFLLSQRHSAAESTFPGSNPFGGTSNPATQPTSSTAGGMHSVTEEEEHDFASPTASHFPPDVSHSPRAAPSSTPSDNNSAFGNFGGFGFGTSNNTSRSGEAPPAATAGAMDQPQSFPSNYNMNRRTSVSAESLAPAAADDSSWKAPTYPKTQDQISRLREAVSHNFLFSHLDDDQSAQVLGALQERKVPAKDVRVIVQGDAGDYFYVVESGSFDIHVSPTGKVENGPEGMGARVASSGPGTSFGELALMYNAPRAATVVSTEPSILWQLDRVTFRRILMDSAFQRRRMYESFLESVSLFSSLTPYERSKIADALETTKYPAGSAIIREGDVGDKFYILESGEAEAIKRGREDRPLKQYKVGDYFGELALLDDKPRAASVLSKTEVKVATLGKDGFQRLLGPVESIMRRDDPRNAAGR
;
A
#
# COMPACT_ATOMS: atom_id res chain seq x y z
N MET A 1 34.90 9.09 39.97
CA MET A 1 33.96 9.21 38.83
C MET A 1 32.58 9.45 39.43
N SER A 2 32.08 10.69 39.43
CA SER A 2 30.70 10.97 39.85
C SER A 2 29.74 10.60 38.71
N LEU A 3 28.60 10.00 39.06
CA LEU A 3 27.54 9.71 38.09
C LEU A 3 26.99 11.03 37.50
N PRO A 4 26.48 11.04 36.26
CA PRO A 4 25.82 12.21 35.68
C PRO A 4 24.69 12.74 36.57
N SER A 5 24.51 14.06 36.62
CA SER A 5 23.50 14.73 37.46
C SER A 5 22.08 14.21 37.23
N ASP A 6 21.74 13.96 35.97
CA ASP A 6 20.39 13.54 35.58
C ASP A 6 20.10 12.11 36.06
N TYR A 7 21.12 11.26 36.00
CA TYR A 7 21.04 9.90 36.52
C TYR A 7 20.90 9.90 38.05
N THR A 8 21.66 10.75 38.75
CA THR A 8 21.53 10.87 40.21
C THR A 8 20.17 11.39 40.65
N ASN A 9 19.57 12.29 39.87
CA ASN A 9 18.25 12.84 40.16
C ASN A 9 17.16 11.77 40.03
N GLU A 10 17.17 10.97 38.96
CA GLU A 10 16.17 9.91 38.77
C GLU A 10 16.28 8.80 39.83
N ILE A 11 17.49 8.43 40.25
CA ILE A 11 17.68 7.48 41.35
C ILE A 11 17.17 8.05 42.67
N SER A 12 17.43 9.34 42.95
CA SER A 12 16.94 9.97 44.17
C SER A 12 15.41 10.02 44.22
N ALA A 13 14.76 10.23 43.07
CA ALA A 13 13.31 10.22 42.95
C ALA A 13 12.72 8.82 43.17
N LEU A 14 13.33 7.79 42.58
CA LEU A 14 12.95 6.39 42.81
C LEU A 14 13.07 6.00 44.29
N ASN A 15 14.20 6.34 44.92
CA ASN A 15 14.43 6.03 46.33
C ASN A 15 13.38 6.70 47.24
N ARG A 16 13.01 7.95 46.95
CA ARG A 16 11.94 8.66 47.68
C ARG A 16 10.59 7.95 47.54
N ASP A 17 10.24 7.47 46.35
CA ASP A 17 8.97 6.80 46.11
C ASP A 17 8.91 5.40 46.73
N ILE A 18 10.03 4.67 46.73
CA ILE A 18 10.14 3.37 47.42
C ILE A 18 9.96 3.55 48.93
N LEU A 19 10.63 4.54 49.54
CA LEU A 19 10.50 4.82 50.98
C LEU A 19 9.07 5.23 51.35
N LYS A 20 8.38 5.94 50.46
CA LYS A 20 6.99 6.39 50.68
C LYS A 20 5.98 5.25 50.60
N HIS A 21 6.10 4.36 49.61
CA HIS A 21 5.10 3.34 49.33
C HIS A 21 5.41 1.97 49.93
N ASN A 22 6.66 1.76 50.39
CA ASN A 22 7.18 0.51 50.95
C ASN A 22 6.65 -0.76 50.24
N PRO A 23 6.89 -0.88 48.92
CA PRO A 23 6.29 -1.93 48.11
C PRO A 23 6.84 -3.31 48.48
N LYS A 24 5.96 -4.32 48.49
CA LYS A 24 6.35 -5.73 48.72
C LYS A 24 7.14 -6.31 47.55
N ASP A 25 6.80 -5.93 46.32
CA ASP A 25 7.53 -6.29 45.10
C ASP A 25 8.27 -5.07 44.56
N ILE A 26 9.57 -5.02 44.86
CA ILE A 26 10.44 -3.89 44.52
C ILE A 26 10.70 -3.86 43.00
N LEU A 27 10.83 -5.01 42.34
CA LEU A 27 11.17 -5.07 40.91
C LEU A 27 9.99 -4.59 40.06
N GLN A 28 8.78 -5.06 40.36
CA GLN A 28 7.58 -4.61 39.66
C GLN A 28 7.31 -3.12 39.92
N PHE A 29 7.59 -2.64 41.13
CA PHE A 29 7.46 -1.22 41.47
C PHE A 29 8.43 -0.35 40.66
N CYS A 30 9.72 -0.74 40.57
CA CYS A 30 10.71 -0.05 39.76
C CYS A 30 10.33 -0.02 38.28
N ALA A 31 9.87 -1.14 37.71
CA ALA A 31 9.42 -1.18 36.31
C ALA A 31 8.26 -0.21 36.04
N ASN A 32 7.26 -0.20 36.93
CA ASN A 32 6.11 0.69 36.82
C ASN A 32 6.50 2.17 37.00
N PHE A 33 7.45 2.46 37.89
CA PHE A 33 7.97 3.82 38.10
C PHE A 33 8.60 4.38 36.82
N PHE A 34 9.51 3.62 36.18
CA PHE A 34 10.17 4.09 34.95
C PHE A 34 9.22 4.18 33.76
N HIS A 35 8.21 3.30 33.67
CA HIS A 35 7.17 3.44 32.64
C HIS A 35 6.36 4.74 32.78
N ARG A 36 5.91 5.08 34.00
CA ARG A 36 5.20 6.34 34.26
C ARG A 36 6.08 7.55 34.02
N ARG A 37 7.36 7.47 34.40
CA ARG A 37 8.33 8.56 34.18
C ARG A 37 8.55 8.82 32.69
N LEU A 38 8.68 7.76 31.88
CA LEU A 38 8.84 7.85 30.43
C LEU A 38 7.58 8.43 29.75
N GLU A 39 6.39 8.03 30.21
CA GLU A 39 5.12 8.57 29.71
C GLU A 39 5.00 10.07 29.98
N SER A 40 5.36 10.52 31.20
CA SER A 40 5.39 11.94 31.56
C SER A 40 6.35 12.74 30.68
N GLN A 41 7.55 12.21 30.41
CA GLN A 41 8.54 12.87 29.54
C GLN A 41 8.03 13.01 28.10
N ARG A 42 7.33 11.97 27.58
CA ARG A 42 6.73 12.03 26.24
C ARG A 42 5.59 13.04 26.16
N ALA A 43 4.76 13.13 27.21
CA ALA A 43 3.69 14.12 27.29
C ALA A 43 4.23 15.55 27.34
N GLU A 44 5.29 15.78 28.12
CA GLU A 44 5.96 17.08 28.24
C GLU A 44 6.63 17.50 26.92
N PHE A 45 7.29 16.56 26.23
CA PHE A 45 7.88 16.79 24.91
C PHE A 45 6.84 17.17 23.84
N LEU A 46 5.68 16.50 23.84
CA LEU A 46 4.56 16.85 22.95
C LEU A 46 3.98 18.23 23.28
N LEU A 47 3.90 18.61 24.56
CA LEU A 47 3.49 19.95 24.97
C LEU A 47 4.50 21.02 24.55
N SER A 48 5.80 20.76 24.69
CA SER A 48 6.85 21.72 24.29
C SER A 48 6.84 21.95 22.78
N GLN A 49 6.58 20.92 21.99
CA GLN A 49 6.50 21.03 20.53
C GLN A 49 5.30 21.88 20.07
N ARG A 50 4.19 21.83 20.81
CA ARG A 50 3.02 22.71 20.59
C ARG A 50 3.30 24.18 20.94
N HIS A 51 4.10 24.44 21.98
CA HIS A 51 4.49 25.82 22.34
C HIS A 51 5.50 26.41 21.35
N SER A 52 6.45 25.61 20.84
CA SER A 52 7.41 26.07 19.81
C SER A 52 6.75 26.41 18.46
N ALA A 53 5.60 25.83 18.15
CA ALA A 53 4.81 26.16 16.95
C ALA A 53 3.95 27.43 17.10
N ALA A 54 3.74 27.93 18.33
CA ALA A 54 2.95 29.12 18.61
C ALA A 54 3.79 30.41 18.72
N GLU A 55 5.13 30.31 18.76
CA GLU A 55 6.03 31.44 18.99
C GLU A 55 6.90 31.82 17.77
N SER A 56 6.65 31.23 16.60
CA SER A 56 7.26 31.65 15.33
C SER A 56 6.34 32.58 14.53
N THR A 57 6.13 33.80 15.04
CA THR A 57 5.67 34.92 14.20
C THR A 57 6.89 35.53 13.54
N PHE A 58 7.20 35.10 12.31
CA PHE A 58 8.20 35.77 11.48
C PHE A 58 7.61 37.06 10.88
N PRO A 59 8.32 38.19 10.93
CA PRO A 59 7.93 39.43 10.26
C PRO A 59 8.39 39.39 8.79
N GLY A 60 7.48 39.57 7.83
CA GLY A 60 7.88 39.73 6.43
C GLY A 60 6.80 39.39 5.41
N SER A 61 6.09 40.43 4.97
CA SER A 61 5.37 40.61 3.70
C SER A 61 5.32 39.46 2.68
N ASN A 62 4.10 38.92 2.47
CA ASN A 62 3.69 38.23 1.24
C ASN A 62 3.66 39.24 0.06
N PRO A 63 4.31 38.95 -1.09
CA PRO A 63 4.38 39.86 -2.23
C PRO A 63 3.41 39.52 -3.38
N PHE A 64 2.20 39.00 -3.11
CA PHE A 64 1.17 38.84 -4.14
C PHE A 64 -0.24 39.11 -3.61
N GLY A 65 -0.76 40.30 -3.96
CA GLY A 65 -2.12 40.54 -4.45
C GLY A 65 -3.31 40.40 -3.49
N GLY A 66 -3.95 41.53 -3.18
CA GLY A 66 -5.30 41.56 -2.61
C GLY A 66 -5.73 42.94 -2.11
N THR A 67 -6.06 43.82 -3.04
CA THR A 67 -6.47 45.23 -2.83
C THR A 67 -7.64 45.40 -1.86
N SER A 68 -7.44 46.25 -0.85
CA SER A 68 -8.48 46.79 0.02
C SER A 68 -9.30 47.87 -0.67
N ASN A 69 -10.62 47.90 -0.43
CA ASN A 69 -11.41 49.13 -0.50
C ASN A 69 -12.27 49.27 0.77
N PRO A 70 -12.41 50.46 1.39
CA PRO A 70 -12.98 50.63 2.73
C PRO A 70 -14.38 51.29 2.74
N ALA A 71 -15.27 50.80 3.63
CA ALA A 71 -16.45 51.43 4.24
C ALA A 71 -17.33 50.28 4.78
N THR A 72 -17.93 50.23 5.97
CA THR A 72 -18.56 51.23 6.84
C THR A 72 -18.81 50.55 8.21
N GLN A 73 -18.94 51.35 9.27
CA GLN A 73 -19.07 50.94 10.69
C GLN A 73 -20.57 50.77 11.11
N PRO A 74 -20.94 50.52 12.39
CA PRO A 74 -21.13 49.22 13.06
C PRO A 74 -22.60 48.97 13.54
N THR A 75 -22.98 47.75 13.96
CA THR A 75 -23.91 47.50 15.10
C THR A 75 -23.90 46.03 15.56
N SER A 76 -24.26 45.86 16.83
CA SER A 76 -24.22 44.70 17.74
C SER A 76 -25.09 43.47 17.40
N SER A 77 -24.63 42.26 17.74
CA SER A 77 -25.18 41.40 18.84
C SER A 77 -24.91 39.88 18.64
N THR A 78 -24.43 39.27 19.72
CA THR A 78 -24.61 37.92 20.26
C THR A 78 -25.07 36.75 19.37
N ALA A 79 -24.25 35.68 19.32
CA ALA A 79 -24.58 34.25 19.52
C ALA A 79 -23.75 33.34 18.59
N GLY A 80 -22.90 32.50 19.18
CA GLY A 80 -22.04 31.55 18.47
C GLY A 80 -22.84 30.39 17.88
N GLY A 81 -22.85 30.31 16.55
CA GLY A 81 -23.30 29.16 15.76
C GLY A 81 -22.11 28.47 15.10
N MET A 82 -22.15 27.14 15.10
CA MET A 82 -21.15 26.23 14.54
C MET A 82 -20.83 26.55 13.07
N HIS A 83 -19.54 26.66 12.75
CA HIS A 83 -19.07 26.88 11.39
C HIS A 83 -19.15 25.59 10.56
N SER A 84 -19.95 25.69 9.49
CA SER A 84 -19.92 24.87 8.28
C SER A 84 -18.51 24.85 7.69
N VAL A 85 -17.94 23.65 7.51
CA VAL A 85 -16.72 23.45 6.72
C VAL A 85 -17.15 23.30 5.26
N THR A 86 -16.82 24.30 4.45
CA THR A 86 -16.87 24.21 2.98
C THR A 86 -15.64 23.44 2.51
N GLU A 87 -15.85 22.33 1.81
CA GLU A 87 -14.81 21.55 1.14
C GLU A 87 -14.30 22.35 -0.08
N GLU A 88 -13.00 22.60 -0.13
CA GLU A 88 -12.34 23.23 -1.27
C GLU A 88 -12.12 22.16 -2.36
N GLU A 89 -12.51 22.48 -3.59
CA GLU A 89 -12.30 21.65 -4.79
C GLU A 89 -10.79 21.52 -5.09
N GLU A 90 -10.24 20.31 -4.96
CA GLU A 90 -8.87 20.01 -5.38
C GLU A 90 -8.78 19.96 -6.91
N HIS A 91 -8.27 21.04 -7.51
CA HIS A 91 -7.82 21.06 -8.89
C HIS A 91 -6.56 20.21 -9.11
N ASP A 92 -6.54 19.51 -10.24
CA ASP A 92 -5.50 18.60 -10.76
C ASP A 92 -4.05 18.97 -10.38
N PHE A 93 -3.48 18.18 -9.47
CA PHE A 93 -2.05 18.22 -9.16
C PHE A 93 -1.27 17.43 -10.22
N ALA A 94 -0.68 18.14 -11.19
CA ALA A 94 0.18 17.53 -12.20
C ALA A 94 1.47 16.95 -11.58
N SER A 95 1.74 15.67 -11.87
CA SER A 95 2.95 14.93 -11.48
C SER A 95 4.24 15.58 -12.04
N PRO A 96 5.37 15.60 -11.29
CA PRO A 96 6.58 16.35 -11.64
C PRO A 96 7.42 15.73 -12.78
N THR A 97 6.85 14.89 -13.64
CA THR A 97 7.55 14.21 -14.75
C THR A 97 6.96 14.50 -16.13
N ALA A 98 6.16 15.56 -16.29
CA ALA A 98 5.62 15.93 -17.61
C ALA A 98 6.67 16.63 -18.49
N SER A 99 6.87 16.10 -19.69
CA SER A 99 7.94 16.46 -20.61
C SER A 99 7.51 17.41 -21.72
N HIS A 100 6.70 18.46 -21.45
CA HIS A 100 6.46 19.61 -22.35
C HIS A 100 5.66 20.74 -21.64
N PHE A 101 6.15 21.99 -21.71
CA PHE A 101 5.43 23.21 -21.30
C PHE A 101 4.78 23.85 -22.55
N PRO A 102 3.50 24.26 -22.51
CA PRO A 102 2.90 25.02 -23.62
C PRO A 102 3.34 26.49 -23.57
N PRO A 103 3.66 27.13 -24.73
CA PRO A 103 4.03 28.54 -24.78
C PRO A 103 2.78 29.44 -24.80
N ASP A 104 2.91 30.56 -24.09
CA ASP A 104 1.91 31.62 -23.96
C ASP A 104 1.69 32.36 -25.30
N VAL A 105 0.44 32.74 -25.57
CA VAL A 105 -0.02 33.27 -26.86
C VAL A 105 -0.37 34.74 -26.72
N SER A 106 0.43 35.62 -27.31
CA SER A 106 -0.01 36.97 -27.69
C SER A 106 0.65 37.43 -29.00
N HIS A 107 -0.14 37.48 -30.08
CA HIS A 107 0.09 38.21 -31.35
C HIS A 107 0.16 39.74 -31.10
N SER A 108 0.79 40.66 -31.87
CA SER A 108 1.47 40.78 -33.19
C SER A 108 1.93 42.27 -33.32
N PRO A 109 2.44 42.82 -34.44
CA PRO A 109 3.44 42.34 -35.43
C PRO A 109 4.47 43.45 -35.85
N ARG A 110 5.65 43.09 -36.41
CA ARG A 110 6.25 43.80 -37.57
C ARG A 110 7.52 43.17 -38.17
N ALA A 111 7.44 42.96 -39.49
CA ALA A 111 8.45 43.14 -40.55
C ALA A 111 9.74 42.28 -40.61
N ALA A 112 9.86 41.52 -41.69
CA ALA A 112 11.10 41.02 -42.33
C ALA A 112 11.60 42.09 -43.37
N PRO A 113 12.78 41.96 -44.06
CA PRO A 113 13.35 40.73 -44.62
C PRO A 113 14.91 40.57 -44.69
N SER A 114 15.29 39.36 -45.13
CA SER A 114 16.45 38.98 -45.98
C SER A 114 17.89 38.97 -45.42
N SER A 115 18.51 37.77 -45.36
CA SER A 115 19.51 37.28 -46.35
C SER A 115 20.36 36.11 -45.79
N THR A 116 20.49 35.05 -46.59
CA THR A 116 21.49 33.95 -46.56
C THR A 116 22.65 34.32 -47.52
N PRO A 117 23.86 33.66 -47.55
CA PRO A 117 24.09 32.22 -47.34
C PRO A 117 25.47 31.73 -46.79
N SER A 118 25.61 30.38 -46.73
CA SER A 118 26.84 29.54 -46.72
C SER A 118 27.71 29.53 -45.44
N ASP A 119 28.31 28.44 -44.95
CA ASP A 119 28.57 27.10 -45.49
C ASP A 119 28.98 26.12 -44.35
N ASN A 120 28.61 24.84 -44.55
CA ASN A 120 29.35 23.61 -44.24
C ASN A 120 29.81 23.16 -42.82
N ASN A 121 29.31 21.97 -42.47
CA ASN A 121 30.05 20.75 -42.09
C ASN A 121 30.03 20.22 -40.62
N SER A 122 29.37 19.08 -40.49
CA SER A 122 29.74 17.85 -39.74
C SER A 122 29.84 17.79 -38.19
N ALA A 123 29.28 16.67 -37.71
CA ALA A 123 29.79 15.77 -36.65
C ALA A 123 29.40 16.04 -35.18
N PHE A 124 28.26 15.45 -34.81
CA PHE A 124 28.09 14.50 -33.70
C PHE A 124 29.31 14.26 -32.80
N GLY A 125 29.19 14.51 -31.48
CA GLY A 125 30.13 13.96 -30.51
C GLY A 125 30.16 14.61 -29.12
N ASN A 126 29.62 13.86 -28.15
CA ASN A 126 30.23 13.62 -26.84
C ASN A 126 30.09 14.68 -25.72
N PHE A 127 29.04 14.52 -24.93
CA PHE A 127 28.84 15.17 -23.62
C PHE A 127 29.78 14.54 -22.59
N GLY A 128 30.89 15.22 -22.29
CA GLY A 128 31.85 14.85 -21.27
C GLY A 128 31.97 15.91 -20.19
N GLY A 129 31.95 15.46 -18.93
CA GLY A 129 32.81 15.94 -17.84
C GLY A 129 32.74 17.43 -17.46
N PHE A 130 31.93 17.76 -16.45
CA PHE A 130 32.06 19.02 -15.72
C PHE A 130 33.14 18.91 -14.64
N GLY A 131 34.38 19.17 -15.03
CA GLY A 131 35.46 19.59 -14.12
C GLY A 131 35.61 21.11 -14.18
N PHE A 132 35.28 21.81 -13.10
CA PHE A 132 35.48 23.25 -13.01
C PHE A 132 36.94 23.58 -12.68
N GLY A 133 37.60 24.23 -13.64
CA GLY A 133 38.94 24.78 -13.52
C GLY A 133 38.95 26.22 -13.04
N THR A 134 39.92 26.50 -12.19
CA THR A 134 40.35 27.78 -11.64
C THR A 134 40.91 28.71 -12.72
N SER A 135 40.67 30.03 -12.62
CA SER A 135 41.56 31.07 -13.15
C SER A 135 41.37 32.38 -12.37
N ASN A 136 42.51 33.02 -12.07
CA ASN A 136 42.73 34.06 -11.07
C ASN A 136 42.90 35.45 -11.71
N ASN A 137 42.82 36.50 -10.87
CA ASN A 137 43.07 37.97 -11.00
C ASN A 137 41.81 38.86 -11.09
N THR A 138 41.60 39.92 -10.27
CA THR A 138 42.53 40.79 -9.53
C THR A 138 41.81 41.58 -8.40
N SER A 139 42.43 41.66 -7.21
CA SER A 139 42.40 42.66 -6.10
C SER A 139 41.22 43.62 -5.82
N ARG A 140 40.60 43.55 -4.62
CA ARG A 140 40.80 44.46 -3.43
C ARG A 140 39.73 44.30 -2.30
N SER A 141 40.22 44.01 -1.09
CA SER A 141 39.81 44.38 0.29
C SER A 141 38.36 44.25 0.82
N GLY A 142 38.21 43.47 1.91
CA GLY A 142 37.16 43.61 2.94
C GLY A 142 36.89 42.32 3.74
N GLU A 143 37.19 42.30 5.03
CA GLU A 143 37.32 41.15 5.97
C GLU A 143 36.07 40.29 6.26
N ALA A 144 36.31 38.99 6.55
CA ALA A 144 35.48 38.15 7.44
C ALA A 144 36.36 37.13 8.24
N PRO A 145 36.05 36.82 9.52
CA PRO A 145 36.92 36.10 10.47
C PRO A 145 36.76 34.54 10.45
N PRO A 146 37.58 33.77 11.20
CA PRO A 146 38.24 32.55 10.71
C PRO A 146 37.57 31.21 11.02
N ALA A 147 37.92 30.21 10.20
CA ALA A 147 37.61 28.80 10.37
C ALA A 147 38.41 28.16 11.53
N ALA A 148 37.70 27.37 12.35
CA ALA A 148 38.32 26.51 13.36
C ALA A 148 38.84 25.21 12.71
N THR A 149 40.11 24.97 12.98
CA THR A 149 40.99 23.85 12.64
C THR A 149 40.40 22.45 12.88
N ALA A 150 40.35 21.63 11.83
CA ALA A 150 40.27 20.18 11.94
C ALA A 150 41.67 19.61 12.25
N GLY A 151 41.82 19.10 13.47
CA GLY A 151 43.00 18.33 13.90
C GLY A 151 43.06 16.96 13.24
N ALA A 152 44.28 16.52 12.97
CA ALA A 152 44.66 15.32 12.24
C ALA A 152 44.06 14.02 12.80
N MET A 153 43.51 13.18 11.90
CA MET A 153 43.38 11.74 12.11
C MET A 153 43.78 10.99 10.83
N ASP A 154 44.48 9.89 11.09
CA ASP A 154 45.22 9.00 10.22
C ASP A 154 44.32 8.13 9.31
N GLN A 155 44.78 7.84 8.09
CA GLN A 155 44.26 6.96 7.03
C GLN A 155 42.73 6.87 6.76
N PRO A 156 42.26 7.12 5.51
CA PRO A 156 40.89 6.81 5.15
C PRO A 156 40.72 5.28 5.02
N GLN A 157 40.21 4.62 6.05
CA GLN A 157 39.56 3.32 5.86
C GLN A 157 38.32 3.55 4.98
N SER A 158 38.45 3.24 3.69
CA SER A 158 37.34 3.20 2.75
C SER A 158 36.33 2.15 3.19
N PHE A 159 35.15 2.60 3.62
CA PHE A 159 34.03 1.69 3.87
C PHE A 159 33.67 0.95 2.56
N PRO A 160 33.29 -0.34 2.62
CA PRO A 160 32.80 -1.07 1.45
C PRO A 160 31.67 -0.28 0.77
N SER A 161 31.60 -0.30 -0.56
CA SER A 161 30.62 0.47 -1.36
C SER A 161 29.15 0.18 -1.01
N ASN A 162 28.89 -0.92 -0.30
CA ASN A 162 27.58 -1.36 0.15
C ASN A 162 27.31 -1.07 1.64
N TYR A 163 28.22 -0.38 2.34
CA TYR A 163 28.06 -0.06 3.76
C TYR A 163 27.12 1.13 3.93
N ASN A 164 25.85 0.85 4.13
CA ASN A 164 24.84 1.90 4.25
C ASN A 164 24.72 2.51 5.68
N MET A 165 25.74 2.45 6.54
CA MET A 165 25.72 3.02 7.91
C MET A 165 24.42 2.75 8.70
N ASN A 166 23.79 1.58 8.54
CA ASN A 166 22.47 1.24 9.09
C ASN A 166 21.31 2.19 8.69
N ARG A 167 21.46 2.99 7.63
CA ARG A 167 20.35 3.72 7.02
C ARG A 167 19.44 2.73 6.29
N ARG A 168 18.13 2.97 6.35
CA ARG A 168 17.16 2.22 5.55
C ARG A 168 17.24 2.70 4.10
N THR A 169 17.48 1.81 3.15
CA THR A 169 17.38 2.09 1.72
C THR A 169 15.94 1.90 1.24
N SER A 170 15.54 2.70 0.25
CA SER A 170 14.30 2.47 -0.48
C SER A 170 14.41 1.22 -1.36
N VAL A 171 13.30 0.50 -1.51
CA VAL A 171 13.15 -0.60 -2.47
C VAL A 171 11.95 -0.31 -3.36
N SER A 172 12.06 -0.66 -4.64
CA SER A 172 10.95 -0.55 -5.60
C SER A 172 10.88 -1.83 -6.43
N ALA A 173 9.67 -2.17 -6.85
CA ALA A 173 9.45 -3.13 -7.91
C ALA A 173 9.14 -2.39 -9.23
N GLU A 174 8.95 -3.16 -10.29
CA GLU A 174 8.47 -2.68 -11.57
C GLU A 174 7.06 -2.11 -11.44
N SER A 175 6.76 -1.06 -12.23
CA SER A 175 5.42 -0.52 -12.35
C SER A 175 4.56 -1.47 -13.16
N LEU A 176 3.39 -1.83 -12.65
CA LEU A 176 2.38 -2.62 -13.35
C LEU A 176 1.11 -1.76 -13.44
N ALA A 177 0.58 -1.62 -14.65
CA ALA A 177 -0.62 -0.84 -14.93
C ALA A 177 -1.76 -1.78 -15.34
N PRO A 178 -2.47 -2.42 -14.38
CA PRO A 178 -3.51 -3.41 -14.69
C PRO A 178 -4.71 -2.81 -15.48
N ALA A 179 -4.86 -1.48 -15.46
CA ALA A 179 -5.91 -0.76 -16.17
C ALA A 179 -5.54 -0.36 -17.62
N ALA A 180 -4.30 -0.56 -18.06
CA ALA A 180 -3.92 -0.23 -19.43
C ALA A 180 -4.67 -1.15 -20.42
N ALA A 181 -5.25 -0.58 -21.47
CA ALA A 181 -6.18 -1.26 -22.38
C ALA A 181 -5.64 -2.57 -22.99
N ASP A 182 -4.32 -2.68 -23.15
CA ASP A 182 -3.64 -3.87 -23.70
C ASP A 182 -3.47 -5.03 -22.70
N ASP A 183 -3.57 -4.79 -21.38
CA ASP A 183 -3.38 -5.81 -20.34
C ASP A 183 -4.66 -6.60 -20.00
N SER A 184 -5.81 -6.18 -20.55
CA SER A 184 -7.13 -6.82 -20.29
C SER A 184 -7.27 -8.27 -20.81
N SER A 185 -6.29 -8.75 -21.56
CA SER A 185 -6.24 -10.11 -22.12
C SER A 185 -5.13 -10.98 -21.54
N TRP A 186 -4.39 -10.47 -20.55
CA TRP A 186 -3.32 -11.25 -19.94
C TRP A 186 -3.91 -12.49 -19.24
N LYS A 187 -3.28 -13.64 -19.50
CA LYS A 187 -3.59 -14.89 -18.82
C LYS A 187 -2.33 -15.41 -18.20
N ALA A 188 -2.43 -15.81 -16.93
CA ALA A 188 -1.33 -16.45 -16.24
C ALA A 188 -0.85 -17.66 -17.07
N PRO A 189 0.47 -17.76 -17.35
CA PRO A 189 1.01 -18.91 -18.05
C PRO A 189 0.65 -20.18 -17.28
N THR A 190 0.31 -21.25 -17.98
CA THR A 190 -0.02 -22.52 -17.35
C THR A 190 0.87 -23.60 -17.92
N TYR A 191 1.63 -24.25 -17.04
CA TYR A 191 2.49 -25.37 -17.41
C TYR A 191 1.88 -26.68 -16.91
N PRO A 192 1.84 -27.73 -17.75
CA PRO A 192 1.23 -29.01 -17.39
C PRO A 192 1.98 -29.65 -16.21
N LYS A 193 1.22 -30.11 -15.21
CA LYS A 193 1.72 -30.79 -14.01
C LYS A 193 0.79 -31.93 -13.64
N THR A 194 1.32 -32.98 -13.03
CA THR A 194 0.50 -34.06 -12.48
C THR A 194 -0.17 -33.62 -11.17
N GLN A 195 -1.25 -34.30 -10.78
CA GLN A 195 -1.95 -34.00 -9.52
C GLN A 195 -1.02 -34.17 -8.29
N ASP A 196 -0.11 -35.14 -8.35
CA ASP A 196 0.87 -35.38 -7.30
C ASP A 196 1.89 -34.24 -7.20
N GLN A 197 2.35 -33.71 -8.34
CA GLN A 197 3.25 -32.55 -8.37
C GLN A 197 2.57 -31.30 -7.80
N ILE A 198 1.30 -31.06 -8.18
CA ILE A 198 0.51 -29.94 -7.64
C ILE A 198 0.37 -30.07 -6.12
N SER A 199 0.11 -31.28 -5.61
CA SER A 199 -0.04 -31.52 -4.18
C SER A 199 1.25 -31.26 -3.41
N ARG A 200 2.40 -31.74 -3.90
CA ARG A 200 3.72 -31.47 -3.30
C ARG A 200 4.08 -29.99 -3.35
N LEU A 201 3.81 -29.32 -4.48
CA LEU A 201 4.05 -27.89 -4.63
C LEU A 201 3.21 -27.08 -3.65
N ARG A 202 1.94 -27.44 -3.48
CA ARG A 202 1.03 -26.78 -2.53
C ARG A 202 1.54 -26.89 -1.10
N GLU A 203 2.03 -28.06 -0.72
CA GLU A 203 2.65 -28.28 0.59
C GLU A 203 3.93 -27.45 0.75
N ALA A 204 4.83 -27.49 -0.24
CA ALA A 204 6.11 -26.78 -0.22
C ALA A 204 5.97 -25.26 -0.09
N VAL A 205 4.97 -24.65 -0.74
CA VAL A 205 4.74 -23.19 -0.66
C VAL A 205 3.86 -22.78 0.52
N SER A 206 3.16 -23.71 1.19
CA SER A 206 2.21 -23.38 2.26
C SER A 206 2.84 -22.67 3.47
N HIS A 207 4.12 -22.93 3.74
CA HIS A 207 4.87 -22.32 4.83
C HIS A 207 5.43 -20.94 4.48
N ASN A 208 5.30 -20.50 3.22
CA ASN A 208 5.81 -19.22 2.76
C ASN A 208 4.75 -18.12 2.96
N PHE A 209 5.15 -17.02 3.61
CA PHE A 209 4.26 -15.90 3.94
C PHE A 209 3.62 -15.24 2.70
N LEU A 210 4.26 -15.33 1.53
CA LEU A 210 3.75 -14.81 0.26
C LEU A 210 2.57 -15.61 -0.27
N PHE A 211 2.46 -16.89 0.11
CA PHE A 211 1.47 -17.82 -0.42
C PHE A 211 0.37 -18.15 0.59
N SER A 212 0.61 -17.88 1.88
CA SER A 212 -0.33 -18.22 2.96
C SER A 212 -1.63 -17.40 2.97
N HIS A 213 -1.67 -16.27 2.26
CA HIS A 213 -2.84 -15.37 2.20
C HIS A 213 -3.53 -15.35 0.83
N LEU A 214 -3.17 -16.29 -0.06
CA LEU A 214 -3.79 -16.41 -1.38
C LEU A 214 -5.15 -17.10 -1.26
N ASP A 215 -6.14 -16.63 -1.99
CA ASP A 215 -7.38 -17.39 -2.19
C ASP A 215 -7.14 -18.61 -3.09
N ASP A 216 -8.11 -19.53 -3.14
CA ASP A 216 -7.96 -20.79 -3.86
C ASP A 216 -7.71 -20.59 -5.36
N ASP A 217 -8.31 -19.56 -5.98
CA ASP A 217 -8.14 -19.25 -7.40
C ASP A 217 -6.74 -18.68 -7.65
N GLN A 218 -6.26 -17.77 -6.79
CA GLN A 218 -4.91 -17.22 -6.86
C GLN A 218 -3.87 -18.33 -6.65
N SER A 219 -4.08 -19.18 -5.64
CA SER A 219 -3.22 -20.33 -5.37
C SER A 219 -3.13 -21.24 -6.59
N ALA A 220 -4.27 -21.59 -7.21
CA ALA A 220 -4.30 -22.43 -8.40
C ALA A 220 -3.58 -21.78 -9.59
N GLN A 221 -3.78 -20.47 -9.83
CA GLN A 221 -3.10 -19.73 -10.90
C GLN A 221 -1.58 -19.68 -10.69
N VAL A 222 -1.14 -19.40 -9.47
CA VAL A 222 0.29 -19.36 -9.11
C VAL A 222 0.94 -20.73 -9.26
N LEU A 223 0.30 -21.79 -8.77
CA LEU A 223 0.79 -23.17 -8.94
C LEU A 223 0.80 -23.60 -10.41
N GLY A 224 -0.17 -23.14 -11.20
CA GLY A 224 -0.22 -23.32 -12.65
C GLY A 224 0.95 -22.63 -13.38
N ALA A 225 1.35 -21.45 -12.92
CA ALA A 225 2.40 -20.61 -13.50
C ALA A 225 3.83 -21.05 -13.17
N LEU A 226 4.04 -21.94 -12.20
CA LEU A 226 5.35 -22.52 -11.92
C LEU A 226 5.88 -23.31 -13.14
N GLN A 227 7.04 -22.93 -13.66
CA GLN A 227 7.68 -23.58 -14.80
C GLN A 227 8.74 -24.57 -14.33
N GLU A 228 8.81 -25.74 -14.96
CA GLU A 228 9.89 -26.70 -14.68
C GLU A 228 11.22 -26.19 -15.23
N ARG A 229 12.26 -26.20 -14.39
CA ARG A 229 13.66 -25.92 -14.76
C ARG A 229 14.53 -27.11 -14.37
N LYS A 230 15.12 -27.76 -15.38
CA LYS A 230 16.06 -28.86 -15.19
C LYS A 230 17.47 -28.32 -14.95
N VAL A 231 18.16 -28.90 -13.98
CA VAL A 231 19.58 -28.64 -13.68
C VAL A 231 20.35 -29.93 -14.00
N PRO A 232 21.07 -29.99 -15.13
CA PRO A 232 21.53 -31.27 -15.69
C PRO A 232 22.74 -31.88 -14.97
N ALA A 233 23.46 -31.11 -14.16
CA ALA A 233 24.68 -31.54 -13.50
C ALA A 233 24.85 -30.88 -12.13
N LYS A 234 25.79 -31.41 -11.35
CA LYS A 234 26.31 -30.76 -10.14
C LYS A 234 27.12 -29.51 -10.48
N ASP A 235 27.38 -28.70 -9.47
CA ASP A 235 28.18 -27.46 -9.52
C ASP A 235 27.56 -26.36 -10.42
N VAL A 236 26.26 -26.47 -10.75
CA VAL A 236 25.54 -25.45 -11.52
C VAL A 236 25.02 -24.39 -10.55
N ARG A 237 25.43 -23.14 -10.78
CA ARG A 237 24.96 -21.97 -10.01
C ARG A 237 23.58 -21.55 -10.51
N VAL A 238 22.55 -21.82 -9.72
CA VAL A 238 21.15 -21.43 -10.01
C VAL A 238 20.93 -19.96 -9.72
N ILE A 239 21.52 -19.48 -8.63
CA ILE A 239 21.50 -18.09 -8.16
C ILE A 239 22.94 -17.69 -7.85
N VAL A 240 23.32 -16.46 -8.19
CA VAL A 240 24.61 -15.88 -7.82
C VAL A 240 24.35 -14.67 -6.92
N GLN A 241 25.07 -14.59 -5.80
CA GLN A 241 24.96 -13.47 -4.87
C GLN A 241 25.34 -12.14 -5.54
N GLY A 242 24.53 -11.11 -5.34
CA GLY A 242 24.70 -9.79 -5.93
C GLY A 242 23.94 -9.59 -7.25
N ASP A 243 23.51 -10.66 -7.93
CA ASP A 243 22.73 -10.56 -9.16
C ASP A 243 21.30 -10.06 -8.89
N ALA A 244 20.64 -9.53 -9.92
CA ALA A 244 19.22 -9.19 -9.85
C ALA A 244 18.38 -10.47 -9.62
N GLY A 245 17.39 -10.38 -8.73
CA GLY A 245 16.53 -11.51 -8.43
C GLY A 245 15.25 -11.51 -9.25
N ASP A 246 15.17 -12.36 -10.28
CA ASP A 246 13.99 -12.38 -11.16
C ASP A 246 12.98 -13.50 -10.82
N TYR A 247 13.46 -14.59 -10.22
CA TYR A 247 12.68 -15.80 -9.99
C TYR A 247 12.69 -16.27 -8.53
N PHE A 248 11.59 -16.90 -8.13
CA PHE A 248 11.49 -17.78 -6.97
C PHE A 248 11.63 -19.23 -7.41
N TYR A 249 12.21 -20.08 -6.56
CA TYR A 249 12.42 -21.49 -6.86
C TYR A 249 11.89 -22.41 -5.76
N VAL A 250 11.27 -23.51 -6.16
CA VAL A 250 10.88 -24.64 -5.30
C VAL A 250 11.61 -25.89 -5.79
N VAL A 251 12.18 -26.66 -4.87
CA VAL A 251 12.91 -27.89 -5.20
C VAL A 251 11.94 -29.06 -5.38
N GLU A 252 11.86 -29.60 -6.59
CA GLU A 252 11.12 -30.83 -6.89
C GLU A 252 11.94 -32.07 -6.55
N SER A 253 13.19 -32.10 -7.02
CA SER A 253 14.12 -33.21 -6.79
C SER A 253 15.57 -32.76 -6.80
N GLY A 254 16.42 -33.52 -6.12
CA GLY A 254 17.84 -33.25 -5.94
C GLY A 254 18.13 -32.32 -4.75
N SER A 255 19.39 -31.88 -4.64
CA SER A 255 19.89 -31.09 -3.52
C SER A 255 20.72 -29.90 -3.96
N PHE A 256 20.69 -28.84 -3.15
CA PHE A 256 21.37 -27.57 -3.38
C PHE A 256 22.07 -27.07 -2.11
N ASP A 257 23.26 -26.51 -2.29
CA ASP A 257 23.99 -25.82 -1.22
C ASP A 257 23.88 -24.30 -1.40
N ILE A 258 23.67 -23.61 -0.29
CA ILE A 258 23.54 -22.15 -0.22
C ILE A 258 24.81 -21.59 0.40
N HIS A 259 25.46 -20.69 -0.34
CA HIS A 259 26.72 -20.05 0.04
C HIS A 259 26.55 -18.54 0.16
N VAL A 260 27.19 -17.94 1.17
CA VAL A 260 27.18 -16.49 1.36
C VAL A 260 28.61 -15.98 1.48
N SER A 261 28.98 -15.09 0.56
CA SER A 261 30.21 -14.32 0.62
C SER A 261 30.06 -13.13 1.58
N PRO A 262 30.98 -12.95 2.54
CA PRO A 262 30.99 -11.80 3.45
C PRO A 262 31.13 -10.46 2.72
N THR A 263 31.73 -10.44 1.53
CA THR A 263 31.96 -9.22 0.75
C THR A 263 30.72 -8.80 -0.07
N GLY A 264 29.65 -9.61 -0.04
CA GLY A 264 28.39 -9.31 -0.73
C GLY A 264 28.41 -9.59 -2.23
N LYS A 265 29.53 -10.07 -2.78
CA LYS A 265 29.70 -10.48 -4.18
C LYS A 265 30.55 -11.75 -4.26
N VAL A 266 30.39 -12.50 -5.35
CA VAL A 266 31.23 -13.66 -5.64
C VAL A 266 32.57 -13.17 -6.19
N GLU A 267 33.67 -13.56 -5.55
CA GLU A 267 35.03 -13.22 -5.96
C GLU A 267 35.67 -14.34 -6.81
N ASN A 268 36.71 -14.00 -7.57
CA ASN A 268 37.44 -14.96 -8.39
C ASN A 268 38.45 -15.74 -7.52
N GLY A 269 38.23 -17.04 -7.34
CA GLY A 269 39.12 -17.94 -6.61
C GLY A 269 38.39 -19.11 -5.94
N PRO A 270 39.10 -20.09 -5.35
CA PRO A 270 38.49 -21.25 -4.69
C PRO A 270 37.60 -20.88 -3.49
N GLU A 271 37.92 -19.79 -2.80
CA GLU A 271 37.18 -19.28 -1.62
C GLU A 271 36.12 -18.23 -1.97
N GLY A 272 36.05 -17.78 -3.24
CA GLY A 272 35.25 -16.63 -3.65
C GLY A 272 33.74 -16.84 -3.64
N MET A 273 33.26 -18.08 -3.47
CA MET A 273 31.84 -18.40 -3.31
C MET A 273 31.31 -18.10 -1.91
N GLY A 274 32.21 -17.98 -0.91
CA GLY A 274 31.83 -17.79 0.48
C GLY A 274 31.49 -19.10 1.21
N ALA A 275 31.14 -18.96 2.49
CA ALA A 275 30.86 -20.10 3.37
C ALA A 275 29.50 -20.72 3.06
N ARG A 276 29.41 -22.05 3.13
CA ARG A 276 28.15 -22.80 3.06
C ARG A 276 27.33 -22.51 4.31
N VAL A 277 26.16 -21.88 4.15
CA VAL A 277 25.28 -21.49 5.25
C VAL A 277 24.09 -22.43 5.45
N ALA A 278 23.63 -23.09 4.39
CA ALA A 278 22.48 -23.98 4.43
C ALA A 278 22.47 -24.95 3.24
N SER A 279 21.58 -25.94 3.28
CA SER A 279 21.23 -26.80 2.16
C SER A 279 19.73 -26.90 1.98
N SER A 280 19.30 -27.04 0.73
CA SER A 280 17.90 -27.13 0.30
C SER A 280 17.68 -28.43 -0.46
N GLY A 281 16.71 -29.23 0.00
CA GLY A 281 16.27 -30.48 -0.63
C GLY A 281 14.82 -30.40 -1.11
N PRO A 282 14.24 -31.53 -1.57
CA PRO A 282 12.87 -31.59 -2.08
C PRO A 282 11.84 -31.02 -1.10
N GLY A 283 10.90 -30.23 -1.61
CA GLY A 283 9.87 -29.57 -0.80
C GLY A 283 10.31 -28.26 -0.13
N THR A 284 11.57 -27.86 -0.28
CA THR A 284 12.06 -26.56 0.19
C THR A 284 12.04 -25.52 -0.93
N SER A 285 12.08 -24.24 -0.57
CA SER A 285 12.07 -23.13 -1.53
C SER A 285 13.12 -22.07 -1.19
N PHE A 286 13.57 -21.32 -2.19
CA PHE A 286 14.52 -20.22 -2.01
C PHE A 286 14.30 -19.08 -3.01
N GLY A 287 14.75 -17.88 -2.64
CA GLY A 287 14.67 -16.70 -3.51
C GLY A 287 13.31 -16.00 -3.49
N GLU A 288 12.47 -16.21 -2.48
CA GLU A 288 11.13 -15.63 -2.37
C GLU A 288 11.10 -14.09 -2.37
N LEU A 289 12.12 -13.44 -1.80
CA LEU A 289 12.19 -11.97 -1.75
C LEU A 289 12.27 -11.35 -3.15
N ALA A 290 12.74 -12.11 -4.14
CA ALA A 290 12.72 -11.70 -5.54
C ALA A 290 11.30 -11.52 -6.10
N LEU A 291 10.26 -12.07 -5.46
CA LEU A 291 8.86 -11.83 -5.86
C LEU A 291 8.31 -10.51 -5.35
N MET A 292 8.94 -9.91 -4.32
CA MET A 292 8.43 -8.70 -3.67
C MET A 292 9.00 -7.42 -4.27
N TYR A 293 10.32 -7.36 -4.47
CA TYR A 293 11.00 -6.15 -4.93
C TYR A 293 12.30 -6.49 -5.66
N ASN A 294 12.82 -5.49 -6.39
CA ASN A 294 14.09 -5.61 -7.08
C ASN A 294 15.27 -5.49 -6.12
N ALA A 295 15.58 -6.58 -5.42
CA ALA A 295 16.74 -6.66 -4.55
C ALA A 295 17.82 -7.59 -5.12
N PRO A 296 19.11 -7.26 -4.90
CA PRO A 296 20.21 -8.16 -5.15
C PRO A 296 20.06 -9.47 -4.37
N ARG A 297 20.48 -10.58 -4.97
CA ARG A 297 20.49 -11.89 -4.32
C ARG A 297 21.44 -11.88 -3.13
N ALA A 298 20.94 -12.32 -1.98
CA ALA A 298 21.72 -12.35 -0.73
C ALA A 298 22.70 -13.53 -0.63
N ALA A 299 22.52 -14.57 -1.45
CA ALA A 299 23.30 -15.80 -1.41
C ALA A 299 23.45 -16.41 -2.81
N THR A 300 24.47 -17.23 -2.99
CA THR A 300 24.69 -18.08 -4.16
C THR A 300 24.11 -19.46 -3.88
N VAL A 301 23.39 -20.05 -4.84
CA VAL A 301 22.78 -21.38 -4.71
C VAL A 301 23.33 -22.29 -5.80
N VAL A 302 23.89 -23.43 -5.41
CA VAL A 302 24.60 -24.35 -6.30
C VAL A 302 24.03 -25.76 -6.18
N SER A 303 23.84 -26.45 -7.32
CA SER A 303 23.40 -27.85 -7.32
C SER A 303 24.51 -28.79 -6.85
N THR A 304 24.17 -29.77 -6.02
CA THR A 304 25.11 -30.84 -5.63
C THR A 304 25.00 -32.07 -6.52
N GLU A 305 23.90 -32.18 -7.27
CA GLU A 305 23.56 -33.29 -8.16
C GLU A 305 22.63 -32.81 -9.29
N PRO A 306 22.32 -33.65 -10.31
CA PRO A 306 21.26 -33.34 -11.26
C PRO A 306 19.91 -33.20 -10.55
N SER A 307 19.24 -32.06 -10.77
CA SER A 307 18.09 -31.63 -9.97
C SER A 307 16.97 -31.06 -10.84
N ILE A 308 15.76 -31.00 -10.30
CA ILE A 308 14.61 -30.35 -10.92
C ILE A 308 14.08 -29.28 -9.98
N LEU A 309 13.86 -28.09 -10.53
CA LEU A 309 13.27 -26.94 -9.85
C LEU A 309 11.95 -26.56 -10.51
N TRP A 310 11.06 -25.98 -9.73
CA TRP A 310 9.98 -25.15 -10.23
C TRP A 310 10.38 -23.70 -10.07
N GLN A 311 10.21 -22.88 -11.10
CA GLN A 311 10.53 -21.45 -11.08
C GLN A 311 9.29 -20.60 -11.36
N LEU A 312 9.17 -19.47 -10.67
CA LEU A 312 8.13 -18.46 -10.89
C LEU A 312 8.78 -17.08 -10.98
N ASP A 313 8.46 -16.32 -12.01
CA ASP A 313 8.97 -14.97 -12.16
C ASP A 313 8.15 -13.95 -11.36
N ARG A 314 8.81 -12.87 -10.95
CA ARG A 314 8.19 -11.77 -10.18
C ARG A 314 6.98 -11.16 -10.88
N VAL A 315 7.10 -10.89 -12.19
CA VAL A 315 6.09 -10.16 -12.94
C VAL A 315 4.79 -10.96 -13.00
N THR A 316 4.88 -12.25 -13.31
CA THR A 316 3.75 -13.18 -13.32
C THR A 316 3.11 -13.29 -11.94
N PHE A 317 3.91 -13.46 -10.87
CA PHE A 317 3.37 -13.51 -9.51
C PHE A 317 2.60 -12.23 -9.16
N ARG A 318 3.20 -11.06 -9.36
CA ARG A 318 2.56 -9.77 -9.05
C ARG A 318 1.32 -9.52 -9.92
N ARG A 319 1.34 -9.91 -11.20
CA ARG A 319 0.18 -9.80 -12.10
C ARG A 319 -0.98 -10.67 -11.63
N ILE A 320 -0.73 -11.92 -11.23
CA ILE A 320 -1.79 -12.79 -10.66
C ILE A 320 -2.46 -12.08 -9.47
N LEU A 321 -1.67 -11.60 -8.51
CA LEU A 321 -2.19 -10.91 -7.33
C LEU A 321 -2.97 -9.62 -7.66
N MET A 322 -2.49 -8.84 -8.62
CA MET A 322 -3.11 -7.57 -9.00
C MET A 322 -4.37 -7.75 -9.85
N ASP A 323 -4.37 -8.73 -10.76
CA ASP A 323 -5.46 -8.97 -11.71
C ASP A 323 -6.73 -9.40 -10.99
N SER A 324 -6.62 -10.26 -9.98
CA SER A 324 -7.81 -10.72 -9.25
C SER A 324 -8.51 -9.60 -8.49
N ALA A 325 -7.74 -8.72 -7.84
CA ALA A 325 -8.27 -7.54 -7.18
C ALA A 325 -8.84 -6.53 -8.17
N PHE A 326 -8.13 -6.27 -9.28
CA PHE A 326 -8.56 -5.34 -10.32
C PHE A 326 -9.82 -5.83 -11.06
N GLN A 327 -9.86 -7.10 -11.45
CA GLN A 327 -11.03 -7.70 -12.10
C GLN A 327 -12.25 -7.70 -11.18
N ARG A 328 -12.05 -8.01 -9.90
CA ARG A 328 -13.12 -7.95 -8.89
C ARG A 328 -13.66 -6.53 -8.75
N ARG A 329 -12.79 -5.54 -8.65
CA ARG A 329 -13.15 -4.12 -8.58
C ARG A 329 -13.91 -3.67 -9.83
N ARG A 330 -13.41 -4.00 -11.03
CA ARG A 330 -14.04 -3.64 -12.30
C ARG A 330 -15.42 -4.30 -12.47
N MET A 331 -15.53 -5.57 -12.08
CA MET A 331 -16.80 -6.29 -12.09
C MET A 331 -17.82 -5.62 -11.17
N TYR A 332 -17.41 -5.23 -9.95
CA TYR A 332 -18.28 -4.49 -9.04
C TYR A 332 -18.60 -3.09 -9.52
N GLU A 333 -17.65 -2.34 -10.08
CA GLU A 333 -17.92 -1.00 -10.61
C GLU A 333 -18.95 -1.05 -11.74
N SER A 334 -18.79 -1.97 -12.70
CA SER A 334 -19.78 -2.18 -13.78
C SER A 334 -21.14 -2.65 -13.24
N PHE A 335 -21.15 -3.49 -12.21
CA PHE A 335 -22.38 -3.92 -11.56
C PHE A 335 -23.07 -2.77 -10.83
N LEU A 336 -22.35 -2.00 -10.02
CA LEU A 336 -22.86 -0.85 -9.27
C LEU A 336 -23.37 0.26 -10.19
N GLU A 337 -22.76 0.42 -11.37
CA GLU A 337 -23.26 1.33 -12.41
C GLU A 337 -24.64 0.90 -12.95
N SER A 338 -24.93 -0.40 -13.02
CA SER A 338 -26.24 -0.91 -13.44
C SER A 338 -27.33 -0.80 -12.36
N VAL A 339 -26.94 -0.60 -11.09
CA VAL A 339 -27.86 -0.51 -9.96
C VAL A 339 -28.42 0.92 -9.86
N SER A 340 -29.74 1.05 -10.01
CA SER A 340 -30.44 2.34 -10.01
C SER A 340 -30.20 3.18 -8.74
N LEU A 341 -30.07 2.53 -7.59
CA LEU A 341 -29.79 3.17 -6.29
C LEU A 341 -28.47 3.97 -6.30
N PHE A 342 -27.47 3.54 -7.07
CA PHE A 342 -26.14 4.17 -7.10
C PHE A 342 -25.92 5.09 -8.31
N SER A 343 -26.97 5.34 -9.10
CA SER A 343 -26.91 6.19 -10.28
C SER A 343 -26.52 7.65 -9.99
N SER A 344 -26.79 8.14 -8.77
CA SER A 344 -26.42 9.49 -8.32
C SER A 344 -24.99 9.60 -7.80
N LEU A 345 -24.28 8.49 -7.62
CA LEU A 345 -22.92 8.49 -7.08
C LEU A 345 -21.88 8.79 -8.16
N THR A 346 -20.82 9.49 -7.80
CA THR A 346 -19.65 9.69 -8.66
C THR A 346 -18.87 8.37 -8.86
N PRO A 347 -18.07 8.25 -9.93
CA PRO A 347 -17.22 7.06 -10.13
C PRO A 347 -16.29 6.78 -8.94
N TYR A 348 -15.75 7.83 -8.31
CA TYR A 348 -14.87 7.70 -7.15
C TYR A 348 -15.60 7.14 -5.92
N GLU A 349 -16.82 7.60 -5.65
CA GLU A 349 -17.66 7.06 -4.57
C GLU A 349 -18.05 5.59 -4.83
N ARG A 350 -18.43 5.25 -6.08
CA ARG A 350 -18.71 3.86 -6.45
C ARG A 350 -17.48 2.96 -6.28
N SER A 351 -16.29 3.46 -6.60
CA SER A 351 -15.04 2.70 -6.43
C SER A 351 -14.73 2.41 -4.96
N LYS A 352 -15.03 3.34 -4.04
CA LYS A 352 -14.91 3.09 -2.59
C LYS A 352 -15.88 2.01 -2.11
N ILE A 353 -17.10 1.98 -2.65
CA ILE A 353 -18.09 0.94 -2.33
C ILE A 353 -17.61 -0.39 -2.88
N ALA A 354 -17.17 -0.45 -4.14
CA ALA A 354 -16.66 -1.66 -4.79
C ALA A 354 -15.54 -2.35 -3.98
N ASP A 355 -14.66 -1.56 -3.34
CA ASP A 355 -13.60 -2.09 -2.47
C ASP A 355 -14.07 -2.71 -1.17
N ALA A 356 -15.21 -2.27 -0.66
CA ALA A 356 -15.76 -2.74 0.60
C ALA A 356 -16.75 -3.90 0.43
N LEU A 357 -17.07 -4.29 -0.82
CA LEU A 357 -18.04 -5.34 -1.10
C LEU A 357 -17.44 -6.75 -1.05
N GLU A 358 -18.13 -7.62 -0.34
CA GLU A 358 -17.82 -9.05 -0.27
C GLU A 358 -18.91 -9.89 -0.94
N THR A 359 -18.53 -10.82 -1.82
CA THR A 359 -19.45 -11.76 -2.45
C THR A 359 -19.81 -12.87 -1.46
N THR A 360 -21.10 -13.17 -1.32
CA THR A 360 -21.59 -14.39 -0.66
C THR A 360 -22.55 -15.16 -1.59
N LYS A 361 -22.48 -16.49 -1.59
CA LYS A 361 -23.36 -17.37 -2.37
C LYS A 361 -24.32 -18.12 -1.47
N TYR A 362 -25.56 -18.28 -1.91
CA TYR A 362 -26.57 -19.06 -1.20
C TYR A 362 -27.25 -20.04 -2.15
N PRO A 363 -27.37 -21.33 -1.78
CA PRO A 363 -28.18 -22.30 -2.53
C PRO A 363 -29.65 -21.90 -2.58
N ALA A 364 -30.42 -22.44 -3.52
CA ALA A 364 -31.87 -22.25 -3.60
C ALA A 364 -32.58 -22.70 -2.30
N GLY A 365 -33.59 -21.93 -1.87
CA GLY A 365 -34.36 -22.19 -0.65
C GLY A 365 -33.69 -21.77 0.65
N SER A 366 -32.51 -21.13 0.59
CA SER A 366 -31.78 -20.68 1.77
C SER A 366 -32.34 -19.37 2.32
N ALA A 367 -32.40 -19.23 3.64
CA ALA A 367 -32.70 -17.96 4.30
C ALA A 367 -31.44 -17.09 4.37
N ILE A 368 -31.39 -16.03 3.57
CA ILE A 368 -30.31 -15.03 3.54
C ILE A 368 -30.42 -14.12 4.77
N ILE A 369 -31.64 -13.70 5.09
CA ILE A 369 -31.99 -12.92 6.27
C ILE A 369 -33.14 -13.62 6.98
N ARG A 370 -33.14 -13.63 8.32
CA ARG A 370 -34.28 -14.07 9.12
C ARG A 370 -34.90 -12.90 9.85
N GLU A 371 -36.22 -12.87 9.86
CA GLU A 371 -37.00 -11.90 10.63
C GLU A 371 -36.65 -11.98 12.12
N GLY A 372 -36.45 -10.81 12.75
CA GLY A 372 -36.11 -10.68 14.16
C GLY A 372 -34.62 -10.73 14.48
N ASP A 373 -33.77 -11.14 13.54
CA ASP A 373 -32.32 -11.11 13.73
C ASP A 373 -31.81 -9.65 13.78
N VAL A 374 -30.64 -9.45 14.37
CA VAL A 374 -29.96 -8.14 14.34
C VAL A 374 -29.44 -7.90 12.93
N GLY A 375 -29.62 -6.68 12.42
CA GLY A 375 -29.08 -6.30 11.12
C GLY A 375 -27.66 -5.77 11.21
N ASP A 376 -26.71 -6.51 10.64
CA ASP A 376 -25.28 -6.20 10.60
C ASP A 376 -24.73 -6.00 9.18
N LYS A 377 -25.48 -6.43 8.16
CA LYS A 377 -25.10 -6.37 6.74
C LYS A 377 -26.20 -5.83 5.84
N PHE A 378 -25.78 -5.16 4.78
CA PHE A 378 -26.57 -4.76 3.62
C PHE A 378 -26.27 -5.69 2.44
N TYR A 379 -27.25 -5.92 1.58
CA TYR A 379 -27.16 -6.89 0.49
C TYR A 379 -27.62 -6.28 -0.84
N ILE A 380 -26.90 -6.59 -1.91
CA ILE A 380 -27.27 -6.28 -3.30
C ILE A 380 -27.27 -7.59 -4.09
N LEU A 381 -28.34 -7.88 -4.84
CA LEU A 381 -28.49 -9.13 -5.57
C LEU A 381 -27.71 -9.08 -6.90
N GLU A 382 -26.63 -9.85 -7.00
CA GLU A 382 -25.79 -9.93 -8.21
C GLU A 382 -26.31 -10.94 -9.23
N SER A 383 -26.87 -12.06 -8.75
CA SER A 383 -27.43 -13.11 -9.61
C SER A 383 -28.55 -13.88 -8.91
N GLY A 384 -29.46 -14.42 -9.73
CA GLY A 384 -30.59 -15.21 -9.27
C GLY A 384 -31.78 -14.35 -8.82
N GLU A 385 -32.69 -14.99 -8.08
CA GLU A 385 -33.92 -14.38 -7.57
C GLU A 385 -34.10 -14.65 -6.08
N ALA A 386 -34.61 -13.66 -5.35
CA ALA A 386 -34.92 -13.78 -3.93
C ALA A 386 -36.29 -13.16 -3.62
N GLU A 387 -36.87 -13.50 -2.47
CA GLU A 387 -38.14 -12.91 -2.03
C GLU A 387 -38.13 -12.61 -0.52
N ALA A 388 -38.80 -11.51 -0.14
CA ALA A 388 -39.07 -11.20 1.25
C ALA A 388 -40.40 -11.83 1.68
N ILE A 389 -40.38 -12.57 2.78
CA ILE A 389 -41.55 -13.12 3.44
C ILE A 389 -41.62 -12.66 4.90
N LYS A 390 -42.83 -12.54 5.44
CA LYS A 390 -43.05 -12.18 6.85
C LYS A 390 -43.76 -13.31 7.56
N ARG A 391 -43.36 -13.59 8.80
CA ARG A 391 -44.00 -14.60 9.64
C ARG A 391 -45.50 -14.32 9.77
N GLY A 392 -46.32 -15.35 9.54
CA GLY A 392 -47.78 -15.25 9.56
C GLY A 392 -48.40 -14.70 8.27
N ARG A 393 -47.59 -14.40 7.23
CA ARG A 393 -48.08 -14.04 5.89
C ARG A 393 -47.22 -14.70 4.80
N GLU A 394 -47.03 -16.01 4.91
CA GLU A 394 -46.16 -16.80 4.02
C GLU A 394 -46.78 -17.04 2.64
N ASP A 395 -48.11 -17.00 2.54
CA ASP A 395 -48.86 -17.25 1.30
C ASP A 395 -48.63 -16.18 0.21
N ARG A 396 -48.07 -15.02 0.57
CA ARG A 396 -47.80 -13.92 -0.37
C ARG A 396 -46.48 -13.22 -0.03
N PRO A 397 -45.50 -13.19 -0.95
CA PRO A 397 -44.25 -12.46 -0.73
C PRO A 397 -44.52 -10.96 -0.60
N LEU A 398 -43.81 -10.31 0.30
CA LEU A 398 -43.84 -8.86 0.49
C LEU A 398 -43.20 -8.12 -0.69
N LYS A 399 -42.09 -8.66 -1.19
CA LYS A 399 -41.32 -8.12 -2.31
C LYS A 399 -40.55 -9.27 -2.97
N GLN A 400 -40.44 -9.21 -4.29
CA GLN A 400 -39.54 -10.07 -5.06
C GLN A 400 -38.34 -9.22 -5.48
N TYR A 401 -37.16 -9.82 -5.45
CA TYR A 401 -35.89 -9.19 -5.77
C TYR A 401 -35.29 -9.84 -6.99
N LYS A 402 -34.85 -9.00 -7.92
CA LYS A 402 -34.13 -9.37 -9.15
C LYS A 402 -32.72 -8.77 -9.10
N VAL A 403 -31.91 -9.15 -10.07
CA VAL A 403 -30.54 -8.62 -10.20
C VAL A 403 -30.53 -7.10 -10.20
N GLY A 404 -29.68 -6.53 -9.36
CA GLY A 404 -29.56 -5.09 -9.13
C GLY A 404 -30.45 -4.56 -8.00
N ASP A 405 -31.42 -5.33 -7.52
CA ASP A 405 -32.19 -4.95 -6.33
C ASP A 405 -31.36 -5.15 -5.05
N TYR A 406 -31.74 -4.44 -4.00
CA TYR A 406 -31.10 -4.49 -2.69
C TYR A 406 -32.09 -4.82 -1.58
N PHE A 407 -31.55 -5.27 -0.44
CA PHE A 407 -32.32 -5.54 0.76
C PHE A 407 -31.47 -5.50 2.04
N GLY A 408 -32.15 -5.41 3.18
CA GLY A 408 -31.52 -5.39 4.51
C GLY A 408 -31.10 -4.00 5.00
N GLU A 409 -31.40 -2.96 4.23
CA GLU A 409 -31.17 -1.55 4.56
C GLU A 409 -31.92 -1.11 5.82
N LEU A 410 -33.17 -1.55 6.02
CA LEU A 410 -34.04 -1.04 7.08
C LEU A 410 -33.47 -1.25 8.49
N ALA A 411 -32.83 -2.40 8.72
CA ALA A 411 -32.26 -2.71 10.02
C ALA A 411 -31.01 -1.86 10.33
N LEU A 412 -30.29 -1.42 9.29
CA LEU A 412 -29.12 -0.55 9.42
C LEU A 412 -29.51 0.92 9.55
N LEU A 413 -30.60 1.32 8.89
CA LEU A 413 -31.12 2.69 8.88
C LEU A 413 -31.87 3.07 10.17
N ASP A 414 -32.62 2.13 10.76
CA ASP A 414 -33.45 2.37 11.94
C ASP A 414 -32.86 1.81 13.24
N ASP A 415 -31.74 1.07 13.14
CA ASP A 415 -31.15 0.29 14.25
C ASP A 415 -32.16 -0.66 14.93
N LYS A 416 -33.02 -1.29 14.10
CA LYS A 416 -34.07 -2.22 14.53
C LYS A 416 -33.78 -3.63 14.00
N PRO A 417 -34.34 -4.68 14.64
CA PRO A 417 -34.27 -6.03 14.11
C PRO A 417 -34.84 -6.15 12.69
N ARG A 418 -34.41 -7.18 11.95
CA ARG A 418 -34.86 -7.46 10.59
C ARG A 418 -36.38 -7.59 10.53
N ALA A 419 -37.01 -6.79 9.68
CA ALA A 419 -38.48 -6.68 9.61
C ALA A 419 -39.18 -7.85 8.89
N ALA A 420 -38.42 -8.62 8.10
CA ALA A 420 -38.89 -9.75 7.30
C ALA A 420 -37.71 -10.71 7.04
N SER A 421 -38.02 -11.95 6.68
CA SER A 421 -37.02 -12.91 6.21
C SER A 421 -36.85 -12.77 4.70
N VAL A 422 -35.64 -12.99 4.19
CA VAL A 422 -35.36 -13.03 2.75
C VAL A 422 -34.87 -14.42 2.38
N LEU A 423 -35.57 -15.07 1.45
CA LEU A 423 -35.29 -16.42 0.97
C LEU A 423 -34.78 -16.36 -0.48
N SER A 424 -33.80 -17.21 -0.80
CA SER A 424 -33.37 -17.42 -2.18
C SER A 424 -34.37 -18.32 -2.92
N LYS A 425 -34.82 -17.91 -4.10
CA LYS A 425 -35.65 -18.74 -4.99
C LYS A 425 -34.80 -19.66 -5.86
N THR A 426 -33.66 -19.15 -6.32
CA THR A 426 -32.65 -19.88 -7.08
C THR A 426 -31.36 -19.96 -6.30
N GLU A 427 -30.30 -20.56 -6.87
CA GLU A 427 -28.96 -20.22 -6.42
C GLU A 427 -28.75 -18.72 -6.63
N VAL A 428 -28.33 -18.02 -5.58
CA VAL A 428 -28.14 -16.56 -5.61
C VAL A 428 -26.73 -16.20 -5.19
N LYS A 429 -26.22 -15.14 -5.82
CA LYS A 429 -24.99 -14.45 -5.43
C LYS A 429 -25.36 -13.04 -5.00
N VAL A 430 -24.86 -12.63 -3.84
CA VAL A 430 -25.11 -11.30 -3.28
C VAL A 430 -23.80 -10.60 -2.94
N ALA A 431 -23.72 -9.32 -3.26
CA ALA A 431 -22.69 -8.42 -2.75
C ALA A 431 -23.13 -7.94 -1.37
N THR A 432 -22.24 -8.04 -0.39
CA THR A 432 -22.54 -7.67 1.00
C THR A 432 -21.65 -6.53 1.47
N LEU A 433 -22.24 -5.63 2.25
CA LEU A 433 -21.55 -4.52 2.90
C LEU A 433 -21.86 -4.53 4.39
N GLY A 434 -20.84 -4.53 5.24
CA GLY A 434 -21.02 -4.49 6.69
C GLY A 434 -21.61 -3.16 7.18
N LYS A 435 -22.19 -3.14 8.39
CA LYS A 435 -22.84 -1.97 9.00
C LYS A 435 -21.95 -0.72 8.99
N ASP A 436 -20.68 -0.85 9.38
CA ASP A 436 -19.75 0.29 9.41
C ASP A 436 -19.46 0.82 8.00
N GLY A 437 -19.30 -0.08 7.03
CA GLY A 437 -19.14 0.27 5.62
C GLY A 437 -20.39 0.95 5.07
N PHE A 438 -21.58 0.45 5.41
CA PHE A 438 -22.86 1.04 5.01
C PHE A 438 -23.00 2.48 5.52
N GLN A 439 -22.77 2.71 6.82
CA GLN A 439 -22.90 4.03 7.43
C GLN A 439 -21.90 5.03 6.85
N ARG A 440 -20.66 4.59 6.59
CA ARG A 440 -19.60 5.46 6.08
C ARG A 440 -19.71 5.74 4.58
N LEU A 441 -20.14 4.75 3.78
CA LEU A 441 -20.06 4.82 2.31
C LEU A 441 -21.40 5.10 1.63
N LEU A 442 -22.53 4.77 2.26
CA LEU A 442 -23.87 4.90 1.65
C LEU A 442 -24.67 6.10 2.16
N GLY A 443 -24.05 6.98 2.97
CA GLY A 443 -24.66 8.25 3.40
C GLY A 443 -25.28 9.08 2.26
N PRO A 444 -24.64 9.23 1.07
CA PRO A 444 -25.22 10.00 -0.02
C PRO A 444 -26.55 9.43 -0.56
N VAL A 445 -26.75 8.11 -0.49
CA VAL A 445 -27.94 7.42 -1.03
C VAL A 445 -28.94 7.02 0.06
N GLU A 446 -28.65 7.29 1.33
CA GLU A 446 -29.54 6.99 2.46
C GLU A 446 -30.93 7.61 2.27
N SER A 447 -30.99 8.84 1.77
CA SER A 447 -32.26 9.54 1.54
C SER A 447 -33.14 8.85 0.49
N ILE A 448 -32.54 8.18 -0.50
CA ILE A 448 -33.25 7.41 -1.53
C ILE A 448 -33.81 6.14 -0.90
N MET A 449 -33.00 5.41 -0.14
CA MET A 449 -33.43 4.19 0.55
C MET A 449 -34.61 4.43 1.50
N ARG A 450 -34.61 5.55 2.24
CA ARG A 450 -35.72 5.90 3.14
C ARG A 450 -37.04 6.20 2.40
N ARG A 451 -36.97 6.69 1.16
CA ARG A 451 -38.15 6.93 0.32
C ARG A 451 -38.74 5.65 -0.23
N ASP A 452 -37.88 4.69 -0.59
CA ASP A 452 -38.27 3.39 -1.16
C ASP A 452 -38.71 2.36 -0.10
N ASP A 453 -38.77 2.75 1.18
CA ASP A 453 -39.18 1.87 2.27
C ASP A 453 -40.59 1.30 2.04
N PRO A 454 -40.75 -0.03 1.89
CA PRO A 454 -42.03 -0.66 1.62
C PRO A 454 -43.06 -0.47 2.75
N ARG A 455 -42.63 -0.11 3.97
CA ARG A 455 -43.53 0.22 5.09
C ARG A 455 -44.28 1.52 4.86
N ASN A 456 -43.69 2.48 4.13
CA ASN A 456 -44.32 3.77 3.86
C ASN A 456 -45.43 3.67 2.81
N ALA A 457 -45.30 2.73 1.86
CA ALA A 457 -46.33 2.48 0.83
C ALA A 457 -47.58 1.80 1.39
N ALA A 458 -47.46 1.03 2.48
CA ALA A 458 -48.58 0.33 3.11
C ALA A 458 -49.42 1.21 4.07
N GLY A 459 -48.99 2.45 4.31
CA GLY A 459 -49.67 3.42 5.18
C GLY A 459 -50.53 4.45 4.45
N ARG A 460 -50.74 4.30 3.14
CA ARG A 460 -51.63 5.16 2.33
C ARG A 460 -52.87 4.42 1.87
#